data_AF-A0A2J7PYN7-F1
#
_entry.id   AF-A0A2J7PYN7-F1
#
_cell.length_a   1.000
_cell.length_b   1.000
_cell.length_c   1.000
_cell.angle_alpha   90.00
_cell.angle_beta   90.00
_cell.angle_gamma   90.00
#
_symmetry.space_group_name_H-M   'P 1'
#
loop_
_entity.id
_entity.type
_entity.pdbx_description
1 polymer ?
#
loop_
_entity_poly.entity_id
_entity_poly.type
_entity_poly.pdbx_seq_one_letter_code
_entity_poly.pdbx_strand_id
1 'polypeptide(L)'
;MQTSGGSVEAEREVKPWESMRLCVAILKIGGLWHTRDMTHRGAILYNVLKTFVLLVFSSIALSVYVYLFVEWGSFIDMLETYAYSISCTVYFFKFYVILFRNAEVQHITNTVQENFVIHGKELSTENRTIIRNTMKFARKITIAYGTMNIASLTIYTILGPLISASVPFQTQNEANNSSEIHVSNRKLPFEIWFPVDVTQSPRFEIAYMYLSTATVVNMWNIVGIEAFLMTTFIYLTGQFELLCDSIRNASQRVTYRLNQRQLASAGGDDINELHDFMSDKEKKNRYSNGNTESSIIPAMGKVNIT
;
A
#
# COMPACT_ATOMS: atom_id res chain seq x y z
N MET A 1 -6.17 -20.92 41.14
CA MET A 1 -4.95 -20.97 40.28
C MET A 1 -5.36 -20.44 38.91
N GLN A 2 -5.38 -19.11 38.78
CA GLN A 2 -5.77 -18.37 37.57
C GLN A 2 -4.52 -17.75 36.98
N THR A 3 -4.18 -18.09 35.74
CA THR A 3 -3.11 -17.41 34.97
C THR A 3 -3.77 -16.39 34.05
N SER A 4 -3.70 -15.14 34.48
CA SER A 4 -3.97 -13.94 33.68
C SER A 4 -2.89 -13.79 32.61
N GLY A 5 -3.25 -14.01 31.35
CA GLY A 5 -2.43 -13.77 30.16
C GLY A 5 -2.85 -12.47 29.48
N GLY A 6 -2.80 -11.35 30.20
CA GLY A 6 -2.90 -10.02 29.60
C GLY A 6 -1.55 -9.58 29.08
N SER A 7 -1.18 -9.99 27.86
CA SER A 7 -0.03 -9.42 27.17
C SER A 7 -0.39 -8.00 26.72
N VAL A 8 0.02 -7.03 27.53
CA VAL A 8 0.19 -5.63 27.14
C VAL A 8 1.10 -5.63 25.91
N GLU A 9 0.49 -5.44 24.75
CA GLU A 9 1.17 -5.25 23.48
C GLU A 9 1.90 -3.90 23.59
N ALA A 10 3.16 -3.94 24.03
CA ALA A 10 4.04 -2.79 24.07
C ALA A 10 4.06 -2.17 22.68
N GLU A 11 3.41 -1.01 22.55
CA GLU A 11 3.18 -0.32 21.29
C GLU A 11 4.54 0.04 20.67
N ARG A 12 5.06 -0.83 19.80
CA ARG A 12 6.37 -0.68 19.16
C ARG A 12 6.43 0.71 18.54
N GLU A 13 7.35 1.56 18.99
CA GLU A 13 7.58 2.86 18.37
C GLU A 13 7.96 2.63 16.90
N VAL A 14 6.99 2.82 16.00
CA VAL A 14 7.16 2.64 14.56
C VAL A 14 8.09 3.73 14.07
N LYS A 15 9.29 3.35 13.62
CA LYS A 15 10.28 4.30 13.13
C LYS A 15 9.84 4.87 11.78
N PRO A 16 10.09 6.16 11.47
CA PRO A 16 9.43 6.84 10.36
C PRO A 16 9.63 6.26 8.96
N TRP A 17 10.74 5.58 8.76
CA TRP A 17 11.12 4.99 7.48
C TRP A 17 10.63 3.55 7.30
N GLU A 18 10.02 2.91 8.30
CA GLU A 18 9.68 1.48 8.25
C GLU A 18 8.63 1.13 7.19
N SER A 19 7.58 1.95 7.04
CA SER A 19 6.52 1.69 6.05
C SER A 19 7.02 1.82 4.60
N MET A 20 7.84 2.84 4.33
CA MET A 20 8.45 3.02 3.02
C MET A 20 9.48 1.91 2.74
N ARG A 21 10.27 1.49 3.74
CA ARG A 21 11.19 0.35 3.60
C ARG A 21 10.48 -0.96 3.32
N LEU A 22 9.28 -1.17 3.88
CA LEU A 22 8.45 -2.34 3.56
C LEU A 22 8.08 -2.36 2.07
N CYS A 23 7.59 -1.23 1.53
CA CYS A 23 7.24 -1.13 0.11
C CYS A 23 8.47 -1.36 -0.80
N VAL A 24 9.60 -0.75 -0.45
CA VAL A 24 10.87 -0.96 -1.17
C VAL A 24 11.32 -2.42 -1.09
N ALA A 25 11.14 -3.09 0.05
CA ALA A 25 11.47 -4.51 0.19
C ALA A 25 10.59 -5.39 -0.70
N ILE A 26 9.28 -5.12 -0.77
CA ILE A 26 8.35 -5.84 -1.66
C ILE A 26 8.75 -5.68 -3.12
N LEU A 27 9.07 -4.45 -3.55
CA LEU A 27 9.57 -4.16 -4.91
C LEU A 27 10.93 -4.81 -5.20
N LYS A 28 11.83 -4.85 -4.20
CA LYS A 28 13.13 -5.53 -4.31
C LYS A 28 12.94 -7.03 -4.54
N ILE A 29 12.09 -7.68 -3.75
CA ILE A 29 11.75 -9.11 -3.89
C ILE A 29 11.11 -9.39 -5.25
N GLY A 30 10.26 -8.48 -5.74
CA GLY A 30 9.61 -8.60 -7.05
C GLY A 30 10.55 -8.49 -8.26
N GLY A 31 11.80 -8.05 -8.07
CA GLY A 31 12.76 -7.87 -9.16
C GLY A 31 12.65 -6.51 -9.88
N LEU A 32 11.92 -5.55 -9.30
CA LEU A 32 11.61 -4.26 -9.95
C LEU A 32 12.41 -3.06 -9.44
N TRP A 33 13.24 -3.25 -8.42
CA TRP A 33 13.97 -2.16 -7.76
C TRP A 33 15.38 -1.94 -8.31
N HIS A 34 15.90 -0.72 -8.13
CA HIS A 34 17.22 -0.32 -8.62
C HIS A 34 18.39 -1.06 -7.91
N THR A 35 19.39 -1.51 -8.67
CA THR A 35 20.44 -2.46 -8.27
C THR A 35 21.79 -1.84 -7.90
N ARG A 36 21.87 -0.52 -7.66
CA ARG A 36 23.16 0.18 -7.50
C ARG A 36 24.05 -0.32 -6.36
N ASP A 37 23.47 -0.98 -5.37
CA ASP A 37 24.17 -1.42 -4.16
C ASP A 37 24.63 -2.90 -4.22
N MET A 38 24.49 -3.57 -5.37
CA MET A 38 24.75 -5.02 -5.50
C MET A 38 26.13 -5.33 -6.08
N THR A 39 26.77 -6.40 -5.59
CA THR A 39 27.98 -6.99 -6.17
C THR A 39 27.74 -7.38 -7.64
N HIS A 40 28.77 -7.29 -8.49
CA HIS A 40 28.67 -7.55 -9.94
C HIS A 40 27.87 -8.81 -10.32
N ARG A 41 28.10 -9.95 -9.64
CA ARG A 41 27.35 -11.19 -9.87
C ARG A 41 25.87 -11.09 -9.46
N GLY A 42 25.59 -10.43 -8.35
CA GLY A 42 24.22 -10.20 -7.87
C GLY A 42 23.44 -9.26 -8.79
N ALA A 43 24.09 -8.23 -9.34
CA ALA A 43 23.50 -7.32 -10.30
C ALA A 43 23.09 -8.03 -11.61
N ILE A 44 23.93 -8.94 -12.11
CA ILE A 44 23.60 -9.76 -13.29
C ILE A 44 22.38 -10.63 -13.01
N LEU A 45 22.37 -11.37 -11.89
CA LEU A 45 21.25 -12.23 -11.53
C LEU A 45 19.94 -11.44 -11.38
N TYR A 46 20.01 -10.26 -10.78
CA TYR A 46 18.86 -9.37 -10.64
C TYR A 46 18.35 -8.84 -11.97
N ASN A 47 19.25 -8.50 -12.90
CA ASN A 47 18.87 -8.07 -14.25
C ASN A 47 18.19 -9.21 -15.03
N VAL A 48 18.64 -10.45 -14.84
CA VAL A 48 17.96 -11.64 -15.40
C VAL A 48 16.56 -11.79 -14.81
N LEU A 49 16.41 -11.69 -13.48
CA LEU A 49 15.10 -11.73 -12.82
C LEU A 49 14.16 -10.62 -13.33
N LYS A 50 14.66 -9.39 -13.42
CA LYS A 50 13.92 -8.24 -13.95
C LYS A 50 13.44 -8.49 -15.39
N THR A 51 14.33 -8.99 -16.24
CA THR A 51 14.01 -9.30 -17.65
C THR A 51 12.98 -10.42 -17.74
N PHE A 52 13.11 -11.45 -16.89
CA PHE A 52 12.14 -12.54 -16.78
C PHE A 52 10.75 -12.03 -16.39
N VAL A 53 10.64 -11.19 -15.34
CA VAL A 53 9.37 -10.60 -14.91
C VAL A 53 8.73 -9.77 -16.03
N LEU A 54 9.52 -8.97 -16.75
CA LEU A 54 9.01 -8.19 -17.88
C LEU A 54 8.54 -9.07 -19.04
N LEU A 55 9.25 -10.15 -19.35
CA LEU A 55 8.87 -11.10 -20.39
C LEU A 55 7.56 -11.79 -20.02
N VAL A 56 7.44 -12.27 -18.79
CA VAL A 56 6.21 -12.91 -18.28
C VAL A 56 5.04 -11.94 -18.36
N PHE A 57 5.18 -10.71 -17.88
CA PHE A 57 4.15 -9.68 -17.98
C PHE A 57 3.75 -9.39 -19.44
N SER A 58 4.73 -9.22 -20.31
CA SER A 58 4.50 -8.93 -21.73
C SER A 58 3.82 -10.08 -22.45
N SER A 59 4.14 -11.33 -22.10
CA SER A 59 3.52 -12.51 -22.68
C SER A 59 2.03 -12.59 -22.37
N ILE A 60 1.62 -12.34 -21.11
CA ILE A 60 0.21 -12.32 -20.72
C ILE A 60 -0.50 -11.17 -21.42
N ALA A 61 0.09 -9.98 -21.40
CA ALA A 61 -0.55 -8.82 -22.01
C ALA A 61 -0.75 -9.00 -23.52
N LEU A 62 0.25 -9.56 -24.23
CA LEU A 62 0.11 -9.90 -25.64
C LEU A 62 -1.02 -10.90 -25.86
N SER A 63 -1.11 -11.96 -25.05
CA SER A 63 -2.22 -12.92 -25.12
C SER A 63 -3.60 -12.28 -24.90
N VAL A 64 -3.71 -11.29 -24.00
CA VAL A 64 -4.96 -10.53 -23.79
C VAL A 64 -5.32 -9.69 -25.02
N TYR A 65 -4.35 -8.99 -25.60
CA TYR A 65 -4.61 -8.20 -26.82
C TYR A 65 -4.97 -9.09 -28.01
N VAL A 66 -4.32 -10.24 -28.18
CA VAL A 66 -4.69 -11.18 -29.26
C VAL A 66 -6.09 -11.73 -29.02
N TYR A 67 -6.45 -12.08 -27.78
CA TYR A 67 -7.79 -12.55 -27.43
C TYR A 67 -8.88 -11.54 -27.82
N LEU A 68 -8.61 -10.26 -27.57
CA LEU A 68 -9.50 -9.15 -27.94
C LEU A 68 -9.82 -9.11 -29.44
N PHE A 69 -8.85 -9.44 -30.30
CA PHE A 69 -9.05 -9.48 -31.75
C PHE A 69 -9.73 -10.77 -32.23
N VAL A 70 -9.48 -11.89 -31.54
CA VAL A 70 -9.99 -13.20 -31.95
C VAL A 70 -11.48 -13.36 -31.61
N GLU A 71 -11.90 -12.95 -30.41
CA GLU A 71 -13.31 -13.07 -29.97
C GLU A 71 -14.19 -11.90 -30.41
N TRP A 72 -13.92 -11.38 -31.61
CA TRP A 72 -14.70 -10.29 -32.17
C TRP A 72 -16.08 -10.82 -32.60
N GLY A 73 -17.06 -10.75 -31.68
CA GLY A 73 -18.43 -11.20 -31.94
C GLY A 73 -19.33 -11.27 -30.71
N SER A 74 -18.78 -11.56 -29.52
CA SER A 74 -19.52 -11.57 -28.26
C SER A 74 -19.35 -10.26 -27.51
N PHE A 75 -20.45 -9.51 -27.30
CA PHE A 75 -20.38 -8.21 -26.62
C PHE A 75 -19.92 -8.31 -25.15
N ILE A 76 -20.32 -9.39 -24.46
CA ILE A 76 -20.03 -9.59 -23.03
C ILE A 76 -18.54 -9.89 -22.83
N ASP A 77 -18.01 -10.87 -23.56
CA ASP A 77 -16.60 -11.30 -23.44
C ASP A 77 -15.64 -10.21 -23.93
N MET A 78 -16.08 -9.45 -24.94
CA MET A 78 -15.36 -8.28 -25.43
C MET A 78 -15.29 -7.16 -24.38
N LEU A 79 -16.38 -6.85 -23.67
CA LEU A 79 -16.38 -5.85 -22.60
C LEU A 79 -15.43 -6.23 -21.44
N GLU A 80 -15.46 -7.49 -21.03
CA GLU A 80 -14.55 -8.01 -20.00
C GLU A 80 -13.09 -7.87 -20.45
N THR A 81 -12.78 -8.33 -21.66
CA THR A 81 -11.43 -8.25 -22.24
C THR A 81 -10.95 -6.81 -22.43
N TYR A 82 -11.84 -5.87 -22.80
CA TYR A 82 -11.49 -4.46 -22.89
C TYR A 82 -11.05 -3.89 -21.54
N ALA A 83 -11.80 -4.16 -20.47
CA ALA A 83 -11.44 -3.70 -19.13
C ALA A 83 -10.06 -4.24 -18.69
N TYR A 84 -9.76 -5.50 -19.00
CA TYR A 84 -8.45 -6.09 -18.76
C TYR A 84 -7.34 -5.45 -19.62
N SER A 85 -7.58 -5.18 -20.90
CA SER A 85 -6.60 -4.56 -21.80
C SER A 85 -6.22 -3.14 -21.37
N ILE A 86 -7.20 -2.34 -20.92
CA ILE A 86 -6.96 -1.00 -20.38
C ILE A 86 -6.12 -1.09 -19.12
N SER A 87 -6.46 -2.03 -18.22
CA SER A 87 -5.70 -2.28 -16.99
C SER A 87 -4.24 -2.67 -17.30
N CYS A 88 -4.03 -3.57 -18.27
CA CYS A 88 -2.69 -3.95 -18.72
C CYS A 88 -1.89 -2.74 -19.25
N THR A 89 -2.55 -1.86 -20.01
CA THR A 89 -1.93 -0.63 -20.54
C THR A 89 -1.44 0.30 -19.41
N VAL A 90 -2.28 0.53 -18.39
CA VAL A 90 -1.93 1.34 -17.22
C VAL A 90 -0.76 0.72 -16.46
N TYR A 91 -0.76 -0.60 -16.28
CA TYR A 91 0.35 -1.27 -15.62
C TYR A 91 1.65 -1.19 -16.43
N PHE A 92 1.62 -1.38 -17.75
CA PHE A 92 2.81 -1.16 -18.59
C PHE A 92 3.42 0.22 -18.36
N PHE A 93 2.58 1.26 -18.31
CA PHE A 93 3.05 2.62 -18.03
C PHE A 93 3.68 2.72 -16.63
N LYS A 94 3.06 2.13 -15.61
CA LYS A 94 3.62 2.11 -14.23
C LYS A 94 4.94 1.35 -14.15
N PHE A 95 5.03 0.18 -14.79
CA PHE A 95 6.29 -0.58 -14.91
C PHE A 95 7.36 0.25 -15.61
N TYR A 96 7.01 0.93 -16.71
CA TYR A 96 7.93 1.82 -17.43
C TYR A 96 8.47 2.92 -16.50
N VAL A 97 7.59 3.60 -15.75
CA VAL A 97 8.01 4.64 -14.80
C VAL A 97 8.97 4.08 -13.75
N ILE A 98 8.62 2.99 -13.07
CA ILE A 98 9.46 2.41 -12.02
C ILE A 98 10.83 1.96 -12.56
N LEU A 99 10.88 1.42 -13.78
CA LEU A 99 12.10 0.86 -14.34
C LEU A 99 13.02 1.88 -15.00
N PHE A 100 12.47 2.80 -15.79
CA PHE A 100 13.25 3.79 -16.55
C PHE A 100 13.49 5.07 -15.76
N ARG A 101 12.55 5.49 -14.91
CA ARG A 101 12.70 6.63 -14.00
C ARG A 101 13.20 6.19 -12.62
N ASN A 102 13.92 5.08 -12.55
CA ASN A 102 14.37 4.47 -11.30
C ASN A 102 15.21 5.42 -10.42
N ALA A 103 16.02 6.30 -11.02
CA ALA A 103 16.82 7.29 -10.31
C ALA A 103 15.93 8.35 -9.64
N GLU A 104 14.87 8.79 -10.33
CA GLU A 104 13.89 9.73 -9.80
C GLU A 104 13.06 9.07 -8.69
N VAL A 105 12.62 7.82 -8.88
CA VAL A 105 11.88 7.03 -7.87
C VAL A 105 12.72 6.83 -6.61
N GLN A 106 14.02 6.52 -6.76
CA GLN A 106 14.94 6.40 -5.64
C GLN A 106 15.16 7.74 -4.94
N HIS A 107 15.31 8.83 -5.71
CA HIS A 107 15.42 10.17 -5.15
C HIS A 107 14.18 10.55 -4.34
N ILE A 108 12.98 10.31 -4.86
CA ILE A 108 11.71 10.53 -4.14
C ILE A 108 11.69 9.71 -2.85
N THR A 109 12.09 8.44 -2.91
CA THR A 109 12.10 7.56 -1.74
C THR A 109 13.03 8.06 -0.64
N ASN A 110 14.25 8.46 -1.01
CA ASN A 110 15.21 9.01 -0.06
C ASN A 110 14.73 10.36 0.48
N THR A 111 14.22 11.23 -0.39
CA THR A 111 13.67 12.55 -0.02
C THR A 111 12.54 12.41 1.00
N VAL A 112 11.59 11.50 0.75
CA VAL A 112 10.48 11.24 1.65
C VAL A 112 10.96 10.64 2.97
N GLN A 113 11.98 9.78 2.98
CA GLN A 113 12.49 9.20 4.22
C GLN A 113 13.31 10.18 5.07
N GLU A 114 14.16 10.99 4.43
CA GLU A 114 15.08 11.91 5.10
C GLU A 114 14.39 13.20 5.52
N ASN A 115 13.54 13.77 4.65
CA ASN A 115 12.88 15.04 4.91
C ASN A 115 11.54 14.90 5.64
N PHE A 116 11.08 13.69 6.00
CA PHE A 116 9.80 13.60 6.73
C PHE A 116 9.85 14.29 8.09
N VAL A 117 11.04 14.35 8.70
CA VAL A 117 11.27 14.91 10.04
C VAL A 117 12.14 16.16 9.93
N ILE A 118 11.57 17.26 9.44
CA ILE A 118 12.28 18.52 9.20
C ILE A 118 12.74 19.20 10.52
N HIS A 119 12.18 18.84 11.68
CA HIS A 119 12.40 19.60 12.92
C HIS A 119 13.29 18.87 13.92
N GLY A 120 14.59 18.92 13.67
CA GLY A 120 15.60 18.18 14.44
C GLY A 120 15.77 18.54 15.93
N LYS A 121 15.09 19.54 16.52
CA LYS A 121 15.29 19.88 17.95
C LYS A 121 14.07 20.38 18.75
N GLU A 122 12.97 20.79 18.13
CA GLU A 122 11.73 21.20 18.82
C GLU A 122 10.49 20.78 18.01
N LEU A 123 10.22 19.48 17.91
CA LEU A 123 8.89 19.07 17.43
C LEU A 123 7.84 19.45 18.48
N SER A 124 6.88 20.28 18.08
CA SER A 124 5.60 20.36 18.79
C SER A 124 5.02 18.95 18.93
N THR A 125 4.41 18.65 20.08
CA THR A 125 3.72 17.37 20.34
C THR A 125 2.65 17.06 19.28
N GLU A 126 2.05 18.11 18.71
CA GLU A 126 1.10 18.03 17.60
C GLU A 126 1.75 17.47 16.32
N ASN A 127 2.89 18.01 15.90
CA ASN A 127 3.66 17.51 14.74
C ASN A 127 4.08 16.05 14.89
N ARG A 128 4.49 15.64 16.11
CA ARG A 128 4.84 14.23 16.37
C ARG A 128 3.63 13.31 16.23
N THR A 129 2.44 13.79 16.58
CA THR A 129 1.19 13.04 16.47
C THR A 129 0.74 12.91 15.02
N ILE A 130 0.81 13.98 14.23
CA ILE A 130 0.52 13.98 12.79
C ILE A 130 1.42 12.95 12.10
N ILE A 131 2.74 13.05 12.30
CA ILE A 131 3.73 12.11 11.74
C ILE A 131 3.38 10.66 12.12
N ARG A 132 3.12 10.39 13.40
CA ARG A 132 2.77 9.03 13.86
C ARG A 132 1.51 8.51 13.21
N ASN A 133 0.48 9.33 13.07
CA ASN A 133 -0.80 8.94 12.49
C ASN A 133 -0.66 8.65 10.98
N THR A 134 0.01 9.53 10.23
CA THR A 134 0.30 9.30 8.80
C THR A 134 1.04 7.97 8.58
N MET A 135 2.02 7.66 9.42
CA MET A 135 2.85 6.44 9.28
C MET A 135 2.08 5.17 9.63
N LYS A 136 1.30 5.20 10.73
CA LYS A 136 0.41 4.10 11.11
C LYS A 136 -0.63 3.88 10.02
N PHE A 137 -1.17 4.95 9.44
CA PHE A 137 -2.14 4.89 8.35
C PHE A 137 -1.54 4.28 7.08
N ALA A 138 -0.35 4.75 6.65
CA ALA A 138 0.37 4.18 5.51
C ALA A 138 0.59 2.67 5.67
N ARG A 139 1.11 2.23 6.83
CA ARG A 139 1.35 0.82 7.09
C ARG A 139 0.06 -0.01 7.08
N LYS A 140 -1.01 0.49 7.71
CA LYS A 140 -2.32 -0.18 7.72
C LYS A 140 -2.86 -0.34 6.31
N ILE A 141 -2.80 0.70 5.49
CA ILE A 141 -3.23 0.67 4.08
C ILE A 141 -2.39 -0.34 3.28
N THR A 142 -1.06 -0.31 3.40
CA THR A 142 -0.17 -1.27 2.69
C THR A 142 -0.49 -2.72 3.06
N ILE A 143 -0.65 -3.00 4.37
CA ILE A 143 -0.95 -4.36 4.84
C ILE A 143 -2.35 -4.77 4.38
N ALA A 144 -3.36 -3.93 4.57
CA ALA A 144 -4.73 -4.23 4.18
C ALA A 144 -4.83 -4.51 2.68
N TYR A 145 -4.21 -3.66 1.85
CA TYR A 145 -4.16 -3.83 0.40
C TYR A 145 -3.45 -5.12 0.00
N GLY A 146 -2.29 -5.43 0.61
CA GLY A 146 -1.57 -6.68 0.36
C GLY A 146 -2.40 -7.92 0.74
N THR A 147 -3.03 -7.92 1.93
CA THR A 147 -3.86 -9.03 2.39
C THR A 147 -5.10 -9.24 1.53
N MET A 148 -5.73 -8.16 1.06
CA MET A 148 -6.88 -8.22 0.17
C MET A 148 -6.50 -8.87 -1.16
N ASN A 149 -5.38 -8.47 -1.75
CA ASN A 149 -4.91 -9.05 -3.02
C ASN A 149 -4.50 -10.52 -2.88
N ILE A 150 -3.85 -10.90 -1.78
CA ILE A 150 -3.50 -12.31 -1.52
C ILE A 150 -4.77 -13.15 -1.36
N ALA A 151 -5.77 -12.64 -0.64
CA ALA A 151 -7.06 -13.32 -0.51
C ALA A 151 -7.76 -13.48 -1.87
N SER A 152 -7.83 -12.40 -2.67
CA SER A 152 -8.38 -12.44 -4.03
C SER A 152 -7.65 -13.45 -4.93
N LEU A 153 -6.32 -13.48 -4.89
CA LEU A 153 -5.50 -14.43 -5.64
C LEU A 153 -5.74 -15.88 -5.21
N THR A 154 -5.88 -16.12 -3.91
CA THR A 154 -6.15 -17.46 -3.35
C THR A 154 -7.53 -17.94 -3.75
N ILE A 155 -8.55 -17.08 -3.64
CA ILE A 155 -9.91 -17.34 -4.12
C ILE A 155 -9.87 -17.69 -5.61
N TYR A 156 -9.18 -16.88 -6.42
CA TYR A 156 -9.15 -17.06 -7.86
C TYR A 156 -8.43 -18.35 -8.30
N THR A 157 -7.27 -18.64 -7.74
CA THR A 157 -6.46 -19.83 -8.10
C THR A 157 -7.04 -21.14 -7.56
N ILE A 158 -7.71 -21.12 -6.39
CA ILE A 158 -8.26 -22.35 -5.79
C ILE A 158 -9.73 -22.54 -6.17
N LEU A 159 -10.57 -21.52 -6.00
CA LEU A 159 -12.02 -21.66 -6.24
C LEU A 159 -12.38 -21.62 -7.73
N GLY A 160 -11.63 -20.90 -8.57
CA GLY A 160 -11.88 -20.86 -10.02
C GLY A 160 -11.92 -22.25 -10.67
N PRO A 161 -10.89 -23.09 -10.50
CA PRO A 161 -10.90 -24.47 -10.96
C PRO A 161 -12.01 -25.32 -10.34
N LEU A 162 -12.25 -25.19 -9.04
CA LEU A 162 -13.28 -25.98 -8.34
C LEU A 162 -14.69 -25.68 -8.88
N ILE A 163 -15.00 -24.41 -9.16
CA ILE A 163 -16.28 -24.00 -9.73
C ILE A 163 -16.39 -24.44 -11.19
N SER A 164 -15.35 -24.22 -12.00
CA SER A 164 -15.35 -24.64 -13.41
C SER A 164 -15.41 -26.16 -13.60
N ALA A 165 -14.85 -26.95 -12.67
CA ALA A 165 -14.92 -28.41 -12.70
C ALA A 165 -16.27 -28.95 -12.22
N SER A 166 -17.02 -28.19 -11.40
CA SER A 166 -18.29 -28.61 -10.81
C SER A 166 -19.52 -28.18 -11.61
N VAL A 167 -19.37 -27.24 -12.56
CA VAL A 167 -20.45 -26.79 -13.43
C VAL A 167 -20.25 -27.34 -14.85
N PRO A 168 -20.88 -28.47 -15.21
CA PRO A 168 -20.91 -28.92 -16.60
C PRO A 168 -21.77 -27.94 -17.43
N PHE A 169 -21.14 -27.12 -18.27
CA PHE A 169 -21.86 -26.30 -19.23
C PHE A 169 -22.23 -27.16 -20.45
N GLN A 170 -23.53 -27.31 -20.70
CA GLN A 170 -24.08 -28.08 -21.80
C GLN A 170 -24.23 -27.16 -23.02
N THR A 171 -23.24 -27.13 -23.91
CA THR A 171 -23.38 -26.47 -25.22
C THR A 171 -24.29 -27.32 -26.10
N GLN A 172 -25.56 -26.91 -26.25
CA GLN A 172 -26.41 -27.44 -27.31
C GLN A 172 -25.91 -26.90 -28.65
N ASN A 173 -25.27 -27.75 -29.45
CA ASN A 173 -25.14 -27.53 -30.88
C ASN A 173 -26.44 -28.01 -31.56
N GLU A 174 -27.31 -27.09 -31.97
CA GLU A 174 -28.61 -27.38 -32.62
C GLU A 174 -28.52 -28.02 -34.03
N ALA A 175 -27.35 -28.53 -34.46
CA ALA A 175 -27.22 -29.04 -35.82
C ALA A 175 -27.26 -30.57 -35.97
N ASN A 176 -26.92 -31.38 -34.97
CA ASN A 176 -26.85 -32.84 -35.13
C ASN A 176 -27.41 -33.58 -33.91
N ASN A 177 -28.34 -34.51 -34.15
CA ASN A 177 -28.99 -35.37 -33.15
C ASN A 177 -28.05 -36.47 -32.59
N SER A 178 -26.86 -36.09 -32.14
CA SER A 178 -25.95 -36.96 -31.40
C SER A 178 -25.57 -36.24 -30.12
N SER A 179 -26.26 -36.58 -29.04
CA SER A 179 -25.98 -36.12 -27.68
C SER A 179 -24.70 -36.79 -27.17
N GLU A 180 -23.54 -36.41 -27.72
CA GLU A 180 -22.26 -36.68 -27.06
C GLU A 180 -22.09 -35.66 -25.93
N ILE A 181 -22.27 -36.14 -24.69
CA ILE A 181 -22.01 -35.36 -23.50
C ILE A 181 -20.48 -35.16 -23.40
N HIS A 182 -19.94 -34.12 -24.01
CA HIS A 182 -18.57 -33.68 -23.77
C HIS A 182 -18.48 -33.07 -22.36
N VAL A 183 -18.30 -33.93 -21.35
CA VAL A 183 -18.02 -33.51 -19.96
C VAL A 183 -16.57 -33.02 -19.86
N SER A 184 -16.28 -31.82 -20.37
CA SER A 184 -15.15 -30.99 -19.91
C SER A 184 -15.05 -29.72 -20.75
N ASN A 185 -15.91 -28.74 -20.48
CA ASN A 185 -15.55 -27.36 -20.79
C ASN A 185 -14.68 -26.84 -19.63
N ARG A 186 -13.44 -27.32 -19.55
CA ARG A 186 -12.47 -26.86 -18.56
C ARG A 186 -12.12 -25.41 -18.90
N LYS A 187 -12.64 -24.45 -18.14
CA LYS A 187 -12.40 -23.02 -18.37
C LYS A 187 -11.04 -22.64 -17.76
N LEU A 188 -10.21 -21.97 -18.55
CA LEU A 188 -8.97 -21.36 -18.05
C LEU A 188 -9.31 -20.25 -17.04
N PRO A 189 -8.44 -19.98 -16.06
CA PRO A 189 -8.64 -18.87 -15.12
C PRO A 189 -8.94 -17.56 -15.85
N PHE A 190 -8.10 -17.22 -16.83
CA PHE A 190 -8.30 -16.07 -17.70
C PHE A 190 -8.67 -16.58 -19.09
N GLU A 191 -9.64 -15.90 -19.66
CA GLU A 191 -9.90 -15.96 -21.09
C GLU A 191 -8.77 -15.20 -21.81
N ILE A 192 -7.74 -15.95 -22.17
CA ILE A 192 -6.58 -15.44 -22.90
C ILE A 192 -6.31 -16.33 -24.10
N TRP A 193 -5.79 -15.71 -25.16
CA TRP A 193 -5.43 -16.46 -26.34
C TRP A 193 -4.14 -17.24 -26.09
N PHE A 194 -4.21 -18.55 -26.34
CA PHE A 194 -3.07 -19.45 -26.25
C PHE A 194 -2.80 -20.06 -27.63
N PRO A 195 -1.52 -20.14 -28.07
CA PRO A 195 -1.18 -20.68 -29.39
C PRO A 195 -1.34 -22.21 -29.50
N VAL A 196 -1.66 -22.88 -28.40
CA VAL A 196 -1.83 -24.34 -28.33
C VAL A 196 -3.26 -24.63 -27.93
N ASP A 197 -3.86 -25.66 -28.54
CA ASP A 197 -5.19 -26.12 -28.15
C ASP A 197 -5.18 -26.64 -26.71
N VAL A 198 -5.87 -25.91 -25.85
CA VAL A 198 -5.91 -26.09 -24.39
C VAL A 198 -7.05 -27.03 -23.96
N THR A 199 -7.83 -27.54 -24.91
CA THR A 199 -9.02 -28.36 -24.64
C THR A 199 -8.71 -29.79 -24.20
N GLN A 200 -7.50 -30.30 -24.49
CA GLN A 200 -7.11 -31.68 -24.20
C GLN A 200 -6.06 -31.79 -23.06
N SER A 201 -6.24 -32.77 -22.17
CA SER A 201 -5.20 -33.16 -21.20
C SER A 201 -4.05 -33.86 -21.96
N PRO A 202 -2.76 -33.61 -21.63
CA PRO A 202 -2.21 -32.86 -20.47
C PRO A 202 -1.93 -31.36 -20.72
N ARG A 203 -2.21 -30.86 -21.93
CA ARG A 203 -1.89 -29.48 -22.33
C ARG A 203 -2.61 -28.44 -21.48
N PHE A 204 -3.85 -28.74 -21.08
CA PHE A 204 -4.62 -27.93 -20.15
C PHE A 204 -3.89 -27.67 -18.83
N GLU A 205 -3.38 -28.71 -18.20
CA GLU A 205 -2.75 -28.63 -16.87
C GLU A 205 -1.44 -27.83 -16.93
N ILE A 206 -0.67 -27.98 -18.01
CA ILE A 206 0.55 -27.21 -18.25
C ILE A 206 0.23 -25.73 -18.46
N ALA A 207 -0.76 -25.41 -19.29
CA ALA A 207 -1.19 -24.03 -19.53
C ALA A 207 -1.75 -23.39 -18.25
N TYR A 208 -2.51 -24.13 -17.46
CA TYR A 208 -3.05 -23.71 -16.18
C TYR A 208 -1.93 -23.39 -15.18
N MET A 209 -0.93 -24.27 -15.04
CA MET A 209 0.21 -24.07 -14.16
C MET A 209 1.05 -22.86 -14.58
N TYR A 210 1.29 -22.70 -15.88
CA TYR A 210 1.96 -21.53 -16.43
C TYR A 210 1.20 -20.25 -16.10
N LEU A 211 -0.10 -20.19 -16.40
CA LEU A 211 -0.91 -18.99 -16.18
C LEU A 211 -1.02 -18.64 -14.70
N SER A 212 -1.17 -19.64 -13.82
CA SER A 212 -1.24 -19.44 -12.38
C SER A 212 0.07 -18.87 -11.83
N THR A 213 1.21 -19.46 -12.19
CA THR A 213 2.53 -18.98 -11.73
C THR A 213 2.85 -17.60 -12.30
N ALA A 214 2.57 -17.36 -13.58
CA ALA A 214 2.76 -16.07 -14.22
C ALA A 214 1.88 -14.97 -13.58
N THR A 215 0.64 -15.29 -13.23
CA THR A 215 -0.28 -14.37 -12.53
C THR A 215 0.24 -14.04 -11.13
N VAL A 216 0.72 -15.01 -10.37
CA VAL A 216 1.30 -14.78 -9.03
C VAL A 216 2.48 -13.80 -9.11
N VAL A 217 3.40 -14.02 -10.07
CA VAL A 217 4.58 -13.16 -10.27
C VAL A 217 4.17 -11.74 -10.66
N ASN A 218 3.22 -11.59 -11.59
CA ASN A 218 2.74 -10.28 -12.03
C ASN A 218 1.98 -9.54 -10.92
N MET A 219 1.08 -10.24 -10.22
CA MET A 219 0.32 -9.67 -9.10
C MET A 219 1.23 -9.19 -7.98
N TRP A 220 2.25 -9.95 -7.62
CA TRP A 220 3.23 -9.51 -6.62
C TRP A 220 3.86 -8.16 -6.97
N ASN A 221 4.28 -8.02 -8.23
CA ASN A 221 4.90 -6.79 -8.72
C ASN A 221 3.91 -5.63 -8.79
N ILE A 222 2.69 -5.87 -9.29
CA ILE A 222 1.62 -4.88 -9.31
C ILE A 222 1.33 -4.37 -7.90
N VAL A 223 1.13 -5.28 -6.94
CA VAL A 223 0.86 -4.92 -5.54
C VAL A 223 2.01 -4.10 -4.97
N GLY A 224 3.26 -4.46 -5.26
CA GLY A 224 4.43 -3.69 -4.85
C GLY A 224 4.43 -2.26 -5.37
N ILE A 225 4.11 -2.06 -6.65
CA ILE A 225 4.06 -0.73 -7.28
C ILE A 225 2.92 0.09 -6.67
N GLU A 226 1.72 -0.45 -6.58
CA GLU A 226 0.56 0.26 -6.02
C GLU A 226 0.79 0.63 -4.55
N ALA A 227 1.30 -0.32 -3.74
CA ALA A 227 1.61 -0.07 -2.35
C ALA A 227 2.65 1.04 -2.17
N PHE A 228 3.67 1.08 -3.03
CA PHE A 228 4.66 2.14 -3.05
C PHE A 228 4.06 3.50 -3.43
N LEU A 229 3.24 3.56 -4.47
CA LEU A 229 2.57 4.80 -4.89
C LEU A 229 1.61 5.31 -3.83
N MET A 230 0.74 4.46 -3.28
CA MET A 230 -0.18 4.81 -2.19
C MET A 230 0.58 5.33 -0.97
N THR A 231 1.65 4.65 -0.57
CA THR A 231 2.48 5.08 0.55
C THR A 231 3.08 6.46 0.26
N THR A 232 3.65 6.68 -0.93
CA THR A 232 4.20 7.98 -1.33
C THR A 232 3.16 9.09 -1.23
N PHE A 233 1.93 8.86 -1.71
CA PHE A 233 0.85 9.83 -1.59
C PHE A 233 0.45 10.11 -0.13
N ILE A 234 0.40 9.09 0.72
CA ILE A 234 0.09 9.27 2.15
C ILE A 234 1.16 10.12 2.84
N TYR A 235 2.45 9.85 2.54
CA TYR A 235 3.54 10.66 3.07
C TYR A 235 3.50 12.09 2.54
N LEU A 236 3.15 12.30 1.27
CA LEU A 236 2.97 13.63 0.68
C LEU A 236 1.84 14.40 1.40
N THR A 237 0.69 13.78 1.64
CA THR A 237 -0.41 14.38 2.40
C THR A 237 0.02 14.74 3.82
N GLY A 238 0.74 13.86 4.50
CA GLY A 238 1.27 14.16 5.85
C GLY A 238 2.25 15.34 5.86
N GLN A 239 3.07 15.50 4.83
CA GLN A 239 3.94 16.68 4.69
C GLN A 239 3.14 17.97 4.49
N PHE A 240 2.05 17.94 3.71
CA PHE A 240 1.17 19.09 3.58
C PHE A 240 0.46 19.45 4.90
N GLU A 241 0.03 18.46 5.68
CA GLU A 241 -0.54 18.70 7.01
C GLU A 241 0.46 19.37 7.96
N LEU A 242 1.70 18.89 7.98
CA LEU A 242 2.78 19.50 8.77
C LEU A 242 3.11 20.93 8.34
N LEU A 243 3.07 21.20 7.03
CA LEU A 243 3.26 22.55 6.50
C LEU A 243 2.14 23.48 6.97
N CYS A 244 0.88 23.03 6.88
CA CYS A 244 -0.28 23.78 7.37
C CYS A 244 -0.16 24.10 8.87
N ASP A 245 0.24 23.12 9.69
CA ASP A 245 0.47 23.34 11.12
C ASP A 245 1.60 24.35 11.38
N SER A 246 2.71 24.21 10.66
CA SER A 246 3.86 25.11 10.78
C SER A 246 3.50 26.57 10.43
N ILE A 247 2.71 26.78 9.37
CA ILE A 247 2.21 28.10 8.97
C ILE A 247 1.25 28.66 10.02
N ARG A 248 0.35 27.83 10.55
CA ARG A 248 -0.59 28.24 11.61
C ARG A 248 0.15 28.69 12.87
N ASN A 249 1.15 27.92 13.28
CA ASN A 249 2.02 28.24 14.42
C ASN A 249 2.84 29.50 14.18
N ALA A 250 3.36 29.70 12.97
CA ALA A 250 4.08 30.93 12.61
C ALA A 250 3.18 32.17 12.66
N SER A 251 1.96 32.09 12.10
CA SER A 251 0.96 33.15 12.14
C SER A 251 0.61 33.56 13.57
N GLN A 252 0.33 32.59 14.44
CA GLN A 252 0.06 32.84 15.85
C GLN A 252 1.24 33.52 16.58
N ARG A 253 2.48 33.13 16.28
CA ARG A 253 3.68 33.77 16.84
C ARG A 253 3.84 35.22 16.38
N VAL A 254 3.49 35.53 15.12
CA VAL A 254 3.53 36.90 14.60
C VAL A 254 2.47 37.76 15.28
N THR A 255 1.21 37.30 15.35
CA THR A 255 0.12 38.03 16.04
C THR A 255 0.46 38.28 17.51
N TYR A 256 1.01 37.28 18.20
CA TYR A 256 1.46 37.44 19.58
C TYR A 256 2.51 38.55 19.73
N ARG A 257 3.54 38.58 18.86
CA ARG A 257 4.58 39.60 18.89
C ARG A 257 4.05 40.99 18.55
N LEU A 258 3.06 41.10 17.68
CA LEU A 258 2.41 42.37 17.35
C LEU A 258 1.63 42.92 18.56
N ASN A 259 0.83 42.08 19.21
CA ASN A 259 0.09 42.45 20.42
C ASN A 259 1.06 42.86 21.53
N GLN A 260 2.15 42.11 21.75
CA GLN A 260 3.16 42.47 22.75
C GLN A 260 3.82 43.84 22.48
N ARG A 261 4.07 44.17 21.21
CA ARG A 261 4.62 45.49 20.82
C ARG A 261 3.61 46.61 21.03
N GLN A 262 2.33 46.37 20.74
CA GLN A 262 1.26 47.35 20.98
C GLN A 262 1.06 47.62 22.48
N LEU A 263 1.05 46.58 23.31
CA LEU A 263 0.98 46.68 24.77
C LEU A 263 2.19 47.42 25.36
N ALA A 264 3.40 47.14 24.85
CA ALA A 264 4.62 47.86 25.25
C ALA A 264 4.59 49.35 24.86
N SER A 265 3.85 49.73 23.81
CA SER A 265 3.63 51.12 23.44
C SER A 265 2.47 51.81 24.16
N ALA A 266 1.55 51.04 24.79
CA ALA A 266 0.33 51.57 25.40
C ALA A 266 0.48 52.00 26.87
N GLY A 267 1.38 51.38 27.64
CA GLY A 267 1.75 51.81 29.00
C GLY A 267 0.64 51.71 30.07
N GLY A 268 0.89 50.93 31.12
CA GLY A 268 0.21 51.08 32.42
C GLY A 268 -0.85 50.02 32.76
N ASP A 269 -2.01 50.04 32.13
CA ASP A 269 -3.19 49.25 32.59
C ASP A 269 -3.31 47.84 31.97
N ASP A 270 -2.71 47.63 30.81
CA ASP A 270 -2.84 46.42 29.98
C ASP A 270 -1.97 45.22 30.46
N ILE A 271 -1.17 45.43 31.51
CA ILE A 271 -0.24 44.42 32.07
C ILE A 271 -1.01 43.34 32.85
N ASN A 272 -2.14 43.69 33.46
CA ASN A 272 -2.96 42.73 34.21
C ASN A 272 -3.69 41.74 33.28
N GLU A 273 -4.15 42.20 32.12
CA GLU A 273 -4.81 41.34 31.13
C GLU A 273 -3.82 40.36 30.46
N LEU A 274 -2.57 40.81 30.25
CA LEU A 274 -1.49 39.95 29.77
C LEU A 274 -1.12 38.86 30.78
N HIS A 275 -1.12 39.17 32.08
CA HIS A 275 -0.85 38.19 33.13
C HIS A 275 -1.95 37.10 33.19
N ASP A 276 -3.21 37.48 33.04
CA ASP A 276 -4.33 36.54 32.99
C ASP A 276 -4.29 35.65 31.73
N PHE A 277 -3.94 36.22 30.57
CA PHE A 277 -3.73 35.45 29.34
C PHE A 277 -2.53 34.48 29.42
N MET A 278 -1.43 34.90 30.05
CA MET A 278 -0.27 34.01 30.28
C MET A 278 -0.61 32.88 31.25
N SER A 279 -1.39 33.15 32.30
CA SER A 279 -1.90 32.15 33.25
C SER A 279 -2.82 31.14 32.57
N ASP A 280 -3.70 31.60 31.68
CA ASP A 280 -4.62 30.72 30.95
C ASP A 280 -3.89 29.84 29.92
N LYS A 281 -2.86 30.37 29.26
CA LYS A 281 -2.01 29.61 28.34
C LYS A 281 -1.09 28.62 29.06
N GLU A 282 -0.53 28.98 30.21
CA GLU A 282 0.20 28.04 31.07
C GLU A 282 -0.71 26.93 31.61
N LYS A 283 -1.95 27.25 31.98
CA LYS A 283 -2.96 26.25 32.34
C LYS A 283 -3.26 25.34 31.16
N LYS A 284 -3.49 25.87 29.96
CA LYS A 284 -3.80 25.06 28.77
C LYS A 284 -2.63 24.15 28.36
N ASN A 285 -1.40 24.63 28.48
CA ASN A 285 -0.19 23.80 28.30
C ASN A 285 0.00 22.78 29.44
N ARG A 286 -0.30 23.13 30.70
CA ARG A 286 -0.27 22.17 31.83
C ARG A 286 -1.38 21.12 31.76
N TYR A 287 -2.58 21.45 31.30
CA TYR A 287 -3.65 20.47 31.06
C TYR A 287 -3.31 19.53 29.89
N SER A 288 -2.62 20.03 28.87
CA SER A 288 -2.09 19.18 27.79
C SER A 288 -0.96 18.25 28.25
N ASN A 289 -0.18 18.62 29.26
CA ASN A 289 0.85 17.76 29.87
C ASN A 289 0.29 16.81 30.95
N GLY A 290 -0.64 17.29 31.78
CA GLY A 290 -1.17 16.59 32.96
C GLY A 290 -2.10 15.42 32.64
N ASN A 291 -2.75 15.41 31.47
CA ASN A 291 -3.52 14.26 31.00
C ASN A 291 -2.64 13.04 30.62
N THR A 292 -1.31 13.17 30.67
CA THR A 292 -0.38 12.05 30.48
C THR A 292 0.18 11.49 31.79
N GLU A 293 0.06 12.21 32.92
CA GLU A 293 0.55 11.72 34.22
C GLU A 293 -0.56 11.08 35.09
N SER A 294 -1.85 11.31 34.84
CA SER A 294 -2.93 10.73 35.66
C SER A 294 -3.42 9.33 35.22
N SER A 295 -2.71 8.65 34.30
CA SER A 295 -3.04 7.28 33.88
C SER A 295 -2.12 6.21 34.47
N ILE A 296 -1.22 6.55 35.40
CA ILE A 296 -0.47 5.56 36.18
C ILE A 296 -1.21 5.33 37.50
N ILE A 297 -1.90 4.18 37.52
CA ILE A 297 -2.61 3.51 38.61
C ILE A 297 -2.05 3.87 40.00
N PRO A 298 -2.87 4.38 40.96
CA PRO A 298 -2.45 4.47 42.35
C PRO A 298 -2.52 3.09 43.01
N ALA A 299 -1.39 2.62 43.50
CA ALA A 299 -1.30 1.44 44.35
C ALA A 299 -2.08 1.66 45.66
N MET A 300 -3.23 1.01 45.82
CA MET A 300 -3.96 0.95 47.10
C MET A 300 -3.45 -0.20 47.97
N GLY A 301 -2.80 0.18 49.07
CA GLY A 301 -3.07 -0.27 50.43
C GLY A 301 -3.22 -1.77 50.70
N LYS A 302 -2.18 -2.36 51.29
CA LYS A 302 -2.30 -3.56 52.13
C LYS A 302 -3.30 -3.29 53.27
N VAL A 303 -4.36 -4.08 53.34
CA VAL A 303 -5.20 -4.22 54.54
C VAL A 303 -4.91 -5.59 55.14
N ASN A 304 -4.25 -5.59 56.29
CA ASN A 304 -4.14 -6.71 57.21
C ASN A 304 -5.50 -6.94 57.86
N ILE A 305 -6.08 -8.13 57.73
CA ILE A 305 -6.94 -8.71 58.77
C ILE A 305 -6.67 -10.22 58.81
N THR A 306 -6.36 -10.67 60.03
CA THR A 306 -6.32 -12.05 60.54
C THR A 306 -7.45 -12.95 60.06
#